data_AF-A0A259CFZ5-F1
#
_entry.id   AF-A0A259CFZ5-F1
#
_cell.length_a   1.000
_cell.length_b   1.000
_cell.length_c   1.000
_cell.angle_alpha   90.00
_cell.angle_beta   90.00
_cell.angle_gamma   90.00
#
_symmetry.space_group_name_H-M   'P 1'
#
loop_
_entity.id
_entity.type
_entity.pdbx_description
1 polymer ?
#
loop_
_entity_poly.entity_id
_entity_poly.type
_entity_poly.pdbx_seq_one_letter_code
_entity_poly.pdbx_strand_id
1 'polypeptide(L)'
;MKRSSRRNFLKSSAAGVAAVASTQAFSQSPNLSKKTIAEVRALEAKEIQKTTSGWNDGLAHPIPYKNPPGKGKDRAIVLGGGSEYMSSFLVRYFHAMLANGIDLRLADIVVGTSAGAVLGSALLGSRLDLFSAEFNLLADYPKIMAKLVPTKKFSPSQERVMKMGLTAKDGNPDTIQAIGHAAMAAKSIPSDKFQANMKVFLGDMKTIPKKMYITTIDCYTAERLVIAPDTGVSVIDACAASASAPGVTGPTWVKDRVCMDGSIGSTETHCDIVAGSRRALVVALADTIQQEKEGLRLNHLPNTILQEVKDLE
;
A
#
# COMPACT_ATOMS: atom_id res chain seq x y z
N MET A 1 -19.72 -10.82 -42.48
CA MET A 1 -19.98 -11.16 -41.06
C MET A 1 -20.33 -12.64 -40.94
N LYS A 2 -19.41 -13.50 -40.49
CA LYS A 2 -19.70 -14.91 -40.18
C LYS A 2 -19.39 -15.15 -38.71
N ARG A 3 -20.44 -15.43 -37.93
CA ARG A 3 -20.41 -15.82 -36.52
C ARG A 3 -19.55 -17.06 -36.35
N SER A 4 -18.42 -16.93 -35.65
CA SER A 4 -17.66 -18.08 -35.16
C SER A 4 -18.39 -18.70 -33.97
N SER A 5 -18.77 -19.96 -34.11
CA SER A 5 -19.50 -20.75 -33.11
C SER A 5 -18.54 -21.26 -32.05
N ARG A 6 -18.86 -21.01 -30.77
CA ARG A 6 -18.19 -21.51 -29.55
C ARG A 6 -17.94 -23.03 -29.51
N ARG A 7 -18.48 -23.82 -30.45
CA ARG A 7 -18.31 -25.28 -30.52
C ARG A 7 -16.96 -25.75 -31.08
N ASN A 8 -16.19 -24.90 -31.76
CA ASN A 8 -14.89 -25.32 -32.32
C ASN A 8 -13.72 -25.24 -31.32
N PHE A 9 -13.88 -24.53 -30.20
CA PHE A 9 -12.83 -24.42 -29.18
C PHE A 9 -12.73 -25.67 -28.28
N LEU A 10 -13.79 -26.48 -28.19
CA LEU A 10 -13.85 -27.65 -27.30
C LEU A 10 -13.44 -28.97 -27.97
N LYS A 11 -13.10 -28.97 -29.27
CA LYS A 11 -12.75 -30.21 -30.00
C LYS A 11 -11.25 -30.47 -30.13
N SER A 12 -10.41 -29.53 -29.72
CA SER A 12 -8.94 -29.69 -29.70
C SER A 12 -8.38 -30.19 -28.35
N SER A 13 -9.23 -30.46 -27.36
CA SER A 13 -8.80 -30.83 -26.00
C SER A 13 -8.84 -32.35 -25.71
N ALA A 14 -8.97 -33.19 -26.74
CA ALA A 14 -9.09 -34.64 -26.59
C ALA A 14 -8.03 -35.38 -27.40
N ALA A 15 -6.75 -35.09 -27.15
CA ALA A 15 -5.63 -35.91 -27.59
C ALA A 15 -4.42 -35.62 -26.70
N GLY A 16 -4.15 -36.51 -25.74
CA GLY A 16 -2.98 -36.38 -24.86
C GLY A 16 -3.05 -37.17 -23.56
N VAL A 17 -3.75 -38.31 -23.50
CA VAL A 17 -3.54 -39.29 -22.43
C VAL A 17 -2.62 -40.36 -23.00
N ALA A 18 -1.32 -40.10 -22.93
CA ALA A 18 -0.27 -41.09 -23.20
C ALA A 18 0.61 -41.19 -21.95
N ALA A 19 0.45 -42.31 -21.25
CA ALA A 19 1.38 -42.95 -20.32
C ALA A 19 2.24 -42.08 -19.39
N VAL A 20 1.78 -41.88 -18.15
CA VAL A 20 2.68 -41.59 -17.02
C VAL A 20 3.25 -42.93 -16.51
N ALA A 21 4.15 -43.51 -17.29
CA ALA A 21 5.05 -44.55 -16.82
C ALA A 21 6.34 -43.89 -16.33
N SER A 22 6.29 -43.22 -15.16
CA SER A 22 7.48 -42.80 -14.40
C SER A 22 7.10 -42.20 -13.03
N THR A 23 6.28 -42.88 -12.24
CA THR A 23 6.00 -42.49 -10.84
C THR A 23 7.15 -42.80 -9.87
N GLN A 24 8.31 -43.27 -10.35
CA GLN A 24 9.45 -43.64 -9.51
C GLN A 24 10.67 -42.70 -9.58
N ALA A 25 10.67 -41.65 -10.40
CA ALA A 25 11.82 -40.74 -10.52
C ALA A 25 11.75 -39.48 -9.63
N PHE A 26 10.58 -39.16 -9.03
CA PHE A 26 10.40 -37.96 -8.20
C PHE A 26 10.34 -38.25 -6.69
N SER A 27 10.50 -39.49 -6.24
CA SER A 27 10.44 -39.82 -4.81
C SER A 27 11.72 -39.51 -4.03
N GLN A 28 12.74 -38.95 -4.68
CA GLN A 28 13.83 -38.29 -3.97
C GLN A 28 13.56 -36.79 -4.00
N SER A 29 12.78 -36.30 -3.03
CA SER A 29 12.79 -34.88 -2.72
C SER A 29 14.22 -34.53 -2.31
N PRO A 30 14.99 -33.75 -3.10
CA PRO A 30 16.26 -33.28 -2.59
C PRO A 30 15.99 -32.49 -1.30
N ASN A 31 16.73 -32.78 -0.23
CA ASN A 31 16.75 -31.92 0.95
C ASN A 31 17.42 -30.59 0.54
N LEU A 32 16.64 -29.71 -0.10
CA LEU A 32 17.10 -28.41 -0.54
C LEU A 32 17.51 -27.58 0.69
N SER A 33 18.63 -26.89 0.58
CA SER A 33 19.05 -25.97 1.63
C SER A 33 18.07 -24.80 1.74
N LYS A 34 17.93 -24.22 2.95
CA LYS A 34 17.12 -22.99 3.16
C LYS A 34 17.53 -21.87 2.21
N LYS A 35 18.84 -21.76 1.93
CA LYS A 35 19.41 -20.78 0.99
C LYS A 35 18.89 -21.00 -0.42
N THR A 36 18.94 -22.24 -0.92
CA THR A 36 18.45 -22.58 -2.26
C THR A 36 16.96 -22.29 -2.40
N ILE A 37 16.15 -22.59 -1.38
CA ILE A 37 14.72 -22.28 -1.39
C ILE A 37 14.48 -20.76 -1.46
N ALA A 38 15.23 -19.97 -0.69
CA ALA A 38 15.14 -18.52 -0.72
C ALA A 38 15.57 -17.93 -2.08
N GLU A 39 16.64 -18.44 -2.68
CA GLU A 39 17.10 -18.03 -4.02
C GLU A 39 16.04 -18.33 -5.09
N VAL A 40 15.40 -19.51 -5.04
CA VAL A 40 14.32 -19.86 -5.98
C VAL A 40 13.12 -18.92 -5.82
N ARG A 41 12.67 -18.67 -4.58
CA ARG A 41 11.57 -17.73 -4.33
C ARG A 41 11.87 -16.31 -4.82
N ALA A 42 13.10 -15.84 -4.59
CA ALA A 42 13.53 -14.53 -5.06
C ALA A 42 13.56 -14.46 -6.60
N LEU A 43 13.93 -15.55 -7.28
CA LEU A 43 13.87 -15.64 -8.75
C LEU A 43 12.43 -15.63 -9.25
N GLU A 44 11.55 -16.44 -8.67
CA GLU A 44 10.11 -16.47 -9.01
C GLU A 44 9.48 -15.09 -8.83
N ALA A 45 9.78 -14.41 -7.72
CA ALA A 45 9.26 -13.08 -7.44
C ALA A 45 9.70 -12.06 -8.50
N LYS A 46 10.95 -12.13 -8.96
CA LYS A 46 11.45 -11.29 -10.06
C LYS A 46 10.78 -11.61 -11.38
N GLU A 47 10.51 -12.88 -11.69
CA GLU A 47 9.77 -13.24 -12.90
C GLU A 47 8.34 -12.68 -12.87
N ILE A 48 7.67 -12.70 -11.72
CA ILE A 48 6.36 -12.06 -11.55
C ILE A 48 6.45 -10.55 -11.77
N GLN A 49 7.46 -9.86 -11.21
CA GLN A 49 7.67 -8.42 -11.45
C GLN A 49 7.91 -8.10 -12.93
N LYS A 50 8.60 -8.97 -13.68
CA LYS A 50 8.82 -8.75 -15.12
C LYS A 50 7.54 -8.73 -15.93
N THR A 51 6.45 -9.35 -15.44
CA THR A 51 5.15 -9.38 -16.16
C THR A 51 4.53 -8.00 -16.36
N THR A 52 4.91 -7.01 -15.52
CA THR A 52 4.43 -5.62 -15.59
C THR A 52 5.49 -4.63 -16.07
N SER A 53 6.71 -5.10 -16.39
CA SER A 53 7.85 -4.23 -16.77
C SER A 53 7.60 -3.34 -18.00
N GLY A 54 6.70 -3.75 -18.90
CA GLY A 54 6.30 -2.99 -20.09
C GLY A 54 5.06 -2.12 -19.90
N TRP A 55 4.49 -2.05 -18.70
CA TRP A 55 3.28 -1.26 -18.44
C TRP A 55 3.63 0.23 -18.37
N ASN A 56 3.00 1.02 -19.24
CA ASN A 56 3.18 2.47 -19.30
C ASN A 56 2.06 3.20 -18.52
N ASP A 57 1.76 2.74 -17.31
CA ASP A 57 0.71 3.31 -16.47
C ASP A 57 1.18 4.47 -15.58
N GLY A 58 2.50 4.69 -15.51
CA GLY A 58 3.15 5.74 -14.72
C GLY A 58 3.17 5.50 -13.21
N LEU A 59 2.77 4.30 -12.76
CA LEU A 59 2.57 4.01 -11.33
C LEU A 59 3.79 3.37 -10.67
N ALA A 60 4.44 2.41 -11.30
CA ALA A 60 5.55 1.68 -10.69
C ALA A 60 6.85 2.51 -10.70
N HIS A 61 7.47 2.66 -9.52
CA HIS A 61 8.75 3.38 -9.37
C HIS A 61 9.73 2.60 -8.48
N PRO A 62 10.99 2.43 -8.91
CA PRO A 62 11.97 1.64 -8.17
C PRO A 62 12.33 2.32 -6.85
N ILE A 63 12.79 1.55 -5.85
CA ILE A 63 13.43 2.11 -4.64
C ILE A 63 14.95 1.95 -4.82
N PRO A 64 15.75 3.02 -4.73
CA PRO A 64 15.36 4.42 -4.58
C PRO A 64 14.72 5.00 -5.85
N TYR A 65 13.88 6.02 -5.68
CA TYR A 65 13.12 6.67 -6.74
C TYR A 65 14.07 7.30 -7.77
N LYS A 66 13.87 6.96 -9.04
CA LYS A 66 14.67 7.53 -10.13
C LYS A 66 14.15 8.93 -10.47
N ASN A 67 15.02 9.94 -10.35
CA ASN A 67 14.66 11.36 -10.51
C ASN A 67 13.54 11.78 -9.54
N PRO A 68 13.82 11.80 -8.23
CA PRO A 68 12.80 12.02 -7.21
C PRO A 68 12.09 13.37 -7.40
N PRO A 69 10.76 13.43 -7.29
CA PRO A 69 10.00 14.68 -7.45
C PRO A 69 10.32 15.73 -6.36
N GLY A 70 10.97 15.32 -5.27
CA GLY A 70 11.55 16.23 -4.28
C GLY A 70 12.78 17.01 -4.76
N LYS A 71 13.45 16.59 -5.83
CA LYS A 71 14.67 17.25 -6.30
C LYS A 71 14.41 18.72 -6.63
N GLY A 72 15.15 19.62 -5.96
CA GLY A 72 15.03 21.07 -6.16
C GLY A 72 13.82 21.71 -5.48
N LYS A 73 13.07 20.96 -4.65
CA LYS A 73 12.01 21.52 -3.79
C LYS A 73 12.61 22.16 -2.55
N ASP A 74 11.96 23.19 -2.03
CA ASP A 74 12.40 23.90 -0.84
C ASP A 74 11.90 23.25 0.46
N ARG A 75 10.65 22.77 0.45
CA ARG A 75 9.99 22.15 1.59
C ARG A 75 9.26 20.88 1.17
N ALA A 76 9.57 19.77 1.81
CA ALA A 76 8.89 18.50 1.67
C ALA A 76 8.24 18.06 2.99
N ILE A 77 7.14 17.32 2.87
CA ILE A 77 6.52 16.60 4.00
C ILE A 77 6.37 15.13 3.59
N VAL A 78 6.72 14.23 4.50
CA VAL A 78 6.47 12.78 4.37
C VAL A 78 5.61 12.34 5.55
N LEU A 79 4.50 11.67 5.25
CA LEU A 79 3.50 11.24 6.22
C LEU A 79 3.34 9.72 6.13
N GLY A 80 3.83 9.01 7.14
CA GLY A 80 3.76 7.56 7.25
C GLY A 80 2.37 7.03 7.53
N GLY A 81 2.29 5.70 7.55
CA GLY A 81 1.08 4.97 7.90
C GLY A 81 0.83 4.91 9.41
N GLY A 82 -0.14 4.09 9.82
CA GLY A 82 -0.44 3.89 11.24
C GLY A 82 -1.92 3.95 11.62
N SER A 83 -2.82 3.79 10.65
CA SER A 83 -4.27 3.69 10.86
C SER A 83 -4.82 4.83 11.75
N GLU A 84 -5.66 4.50 12.74
CA GLU A 84 -6.29 5.47 13.63
C GLU A 84 -5.28 6.16 14.57
N TYR A 85 -4.19 5.48 14.95
CA TYR A 85 -3.14 6.08 15.78
C TYR A 85 -2.48 7.25 15.06
N MET A 86 -2.04 7.03 13.81
CA MET A 86 -1.44 8.10 13.01
C MET A 86 -2.48 9.15 12.62
N SER A 87 -3.71 8.76 12.29
CA SER A 87 -4.78 9.71 11.95
C SER A 87 -5.09 10.68 13.10
N SER A 88 -5.20 10.15 14.33
CA SER A 88 -5.46 10.97 15.53
C SER A 88 -4.32 11.94 15.84
N PHE A 89 -3.08 11.50 15.66
CA PHE A 89 -1.90 12.37 15.79
C PHE A 89 -1.90 13.46 14.72
N LEU A 90 -2.00 13.09 13.44
CA LEU A 90 -1.89 14.03 12.32
C LEU A 90 -2.99 15.09 12.31
N VAL A 91 -4.26 14.72 12.58
CA VAL A 91 -5.35 15.69 12.61
C VAL A 91 -5.08 16.75 13.68
N ARG A 92 -4.66 16.34 14.88
CA ARG A 92 -4.36 17.27 15.97
C ARG A 92 -3.10 18.09 15.69
N TYR A 93 -2.06 17.44 15.15
CA TYR A 93 -0.81 18.10 14.78
C TYR A 93 -1.04 19.18 13.72
N PHE A 94 -1.79 18.89 12.66
CA PHE A 94 -2.09 19.86 11.61
C PHE A 94 -2.90 21.05 12.12
N HIS A 95 -3.95 20.81 12.93
CA HIS A 95 -4.68 21.91 13.57
C HIS A 95 -3.79 22.76 14.48
N ALA A 96 -2.91 22.12 15.27
CA ALA A 96 -2.00 22.84 16.15
C ALA A 96 -0.99 23.70 15.36
N MET A 97 -0.42 23.17 14.28
CA MET A 97 0.49 23.93 13.41
C MET A 97 -0.23 25.15 12.81
N LEU A 98 -1.42 24.96 12.23
CA LEU A 98 -2.21 26.03 11.64
C LEU A 98 -2.62 27.10 12.67
N ALA A 99 -3.05 26.69 13.86
CA ALA A 99 -3.43 27.61 14.94
C ALA A 99 -2.24 28.44 15.46
N ASN A 100 -1.01 27.93 15.33
CA ASN A 100 0.22 28.65 15.68
C ASN A 100 0.85 29.39 14.47
N GLY A 101 0.11 29.55 13.37
CA GLY A 101 0.56 30.29 12.19
C GLY A 101 1.55 29.53 11.28
N ILE A 102 1.73 28.23 11.49
CA ILE A 102 2.59 27.36 10.67
C ILE A 102 1.72 26.71 9.60
N ASP A 103 1.78 27.25 8.38
CA ASP A 103 1.03 26.70 7.25
C ASP A 103 1.80 25.59 6.53
N LEU A 104 1.50 24.34 6.89
CA LEU A 104 2.06 23.13 6.26
C LEU A 104 1.69 22.98 4.77
N ARG A 105 0.64 23.67 4.29
CA ARG A 105 0.24 23.64 2.86
C ARG A 105 1.25 24.36 1.96
N LEU A 106 2.17 25.12 2.55
CA LEU A 106 3.30 25.76 1.87
C LEU A 106 4.41 24.78 1.47
N ALA A 107 4.34 23.50 1.88
CA ALA A 107 5.21 22.47 1.33
C ALA A 107 5.08 22.44 -0.20
N ASP A 108 6.17 22.16 -0.92
CA ASP A 108 6.17 22.04 -2.38
C ASP A 108 5.81 20.64 -2.84
N ILE A 109 6.01 19.65 -1.95
CA ILE A 109 5.69 18.24 -2.14
C ILE A 109 5.27 17.63 -0.80
N VAL A 110 4.24 16.78 -0.84
CA VAL A 110 3.77 15.96 0.27
C VAL A 110 3.68 14.52 -0.22
N VAL A 111 4.32 13.60 0.48
CA VAL A 111 4.23 12.15 0.25
C VAL A 111 3.44 11.55 1.40
N GLY A 112 2.46 10.70 1.09
CA GLY A 112 1.65 10.05 2.10
C GLY A 112 1.46 8.56 1.85
N THR A 113 1.58 7.79 2.93
CA THR A 113 1.27 6.36 3.00
C THR A 113 0.09 6.14 3.94
N SER A 114 -0.92 5.37 3.55
CA SER A 114 -2.04 4.97 4.42
C SER A 114 -2.73 6.17 5.08
N ALA A 115 -2.75 6.25 6.42
CA ALA A 115 -3.25 7.42 7.16
C ALA A 115 -2.64 8.75 6.67
N GLY A 116 -1.33 8.78 6.37
CA GLY A 116 -0.66 9.94 5.81
C GLY A 116 -1.16 10.35 4.43
N ALA A 117 -1.56 9.38 3.59
CA ALA A 117 -2.17 9.67 2.29
C ALA A 117 -3.52 10.39 2.44
N VAL A 118 -4.35 9.91 3.35
CA VAL A 118 -5.68 10.48 3.62
C VAL A 118 -5.57 11.87 4.24
N LEU A 119 -4.79 12.02 5.31
CA LEU A 119 -4.65 13.29 6.03
C LEU A 119 -3.85 14.32 5.21
N GLY A 120 -2.84 13.91 4.46
CA GLY A 120 -2.12 14.77 3.52
C GLY A 120 -3.04 15.29 2.42
N SER A 121 -3.88 14.43 1.86
CA SER A 121 -4.91 14.82 0.88
C SER A 121 -5.95 15.76 1.49
N ALA A 122 -6.40 15.49 2.73
CA ALA A 122 -7.35 16.35 3.42
C ALA A 122 -6.77 17.74 3.74
N LEU A 123 -5.51 17.80 4.18
CA LEU A 123 -4.79 19.05 4.45
C LEU A 123 -4.66 19.90 3.18
N LEU A 124 -4.17 19.31 2.09
CA LEU A 124 -3.95 20.02 0.83
C LEU A 124 -5.25 20.30 0.05
N GLY A 125 -6.29 19.50 0.29
CA GLY A 125 -7.61 19.63 -0.34
C GLY A 125 -8.62 20.48 0.44
N SER A 126 -8.20 21.14 1.53
CA SER A 126 -9.09 21.92 2.40
C SER A 126 -10.27 21.09 2.93
N ARG A 127 -9.98 19.87 3.38
CA ARG A 127 -10.92 18.93 4.02
C ARG A 127 -10.51 18.56 5.44
N LEU A 128 -9.51 19.21 6.04
CA LEU A 128 -9.06 18.89 7.39
C LEU A 128 -10.17 19.03 8.44
N ASP A 129 -10.97 20.10 8.38
CA ASP A 129 -12.09 20.32 9.31
C ASP A 129 -13.18 19.23 9.15
N LEU A 130 -13.50 18.88 7.90
CA LEU A 130 -14.43 17.78 7.59
C LEU A 130 -13.90 16.46 8.17
N PHE A 131 -12.62 16.14 7.88
CA PHE A 131 -11.98 14.95 8.41
C PHE A 131 -12.09 14.91 9.93
N SER A 132 -11.75 16.00 10.62
CA SER A 132 -11.80 16.06 12.07
C SER A 132 -13.21 15.88 12.62
N ALA A 133 -14.21 16.51 12.00
CA ALA A 133 -15.60 16.38 12.42
C ALA A 133 -16.09 14.92 12.31
N GLU A 134 -15.85 14.29 11.17
CA GLU A 134 -16.27 12.91 10.92
C GLU A 134 -15.48 11.90 11.78
N PHE A 135 -14.18 12.12 11.97
CA PHE A 135 -13.34 11.27 12.82
C PHE A 135 -13.80 11.32 14.29
N ASN A 136 -14.13 12.52 14.80
CA ASN A 136 -14.66 12.68 16.16
C ASN A 136 -16.06 12.05 16.29
N LEU A 137 -16.94 12.27 15.31
CA LEU A 137 -18.27 11.65 15.30
C LEU A 137 -18.19 10.12 15.38
N LEU A 138 -17.29 9.52 14.61
CA LEU A 138 -17.08 8.07 14.63
C LEU A 138 -16.51 7.57 15.98
N ALA A 139 -15.64 8.35 16.63
CA ALA A 139 -15.12 8.04 17.95
C ALA A 139 -16.20 8.14 19.05
N ASP A 140 -17.03 9.19 19.01
CA ASP A 140 -18.07 9.46 20.01
C ASP A 140 -19.27 8.50 19.88
N TYR A 141 -19.48 7.92 18.69
CA TYR A 141 -20.60 7.01 18.41
C TYR A 141 -20.13 5.63 17.90
N PRO A 142 -19.66 4.73 18.79
CA PRO A 142 -19.15 3.41 18.43
C PRO A 142 -20.13 2.53 17.64
N LYS A 143 -21.45 2.78 17.79
CA LYS A 143 -22.50 2.07 17.04
C LYS A 143 -22.53 2.44 15.55
N ILE A 144 -22.07 3.64 15.18
CA ILE A 144 -21.91 4.07 13.79
C ILE A 144 -20.66 3.40 13.21
N MET A 145 -19.56 3.39 13.96
CA MET A 145 -18.35 2.63 13.61
C MET A 145 -18.61 1.14 13.39
N ALA A 146 -19.44 0.53 14.24
CA ALA A 146 -19.84 -0.88 14.12
C ALA A 146 -20.60 -1.23 12.82
N LYS A 147 -21.17 -0.23 12.12
CA LYS A 147 -21.79 -0.41 10.80
C LYS A 147 -20.77 -0.24 9.66
N LEU A 148 -19.73 0.57 9.90
CA LEU A 148 -18.66 0.88 8.94
C LEU A 148 -17.59 -0.23 8.91
N VAL A 149 -17.22 -0.73 10.09
CA VAL A 149 -16.28 -1.83 10.33
C VAL A 149 -17.06 -3.05 10.82
N PRO A 150 -16.94 -4.24 10.20
CA PRO A 150 -17.64 -5.42 10.67
C PRO A 150 -17.24 -5.76 12.12
N THR A 151 -18.18 -5.71 13.05
CA THR A 151 -17.99 -6.16 14.45
C THR A 151 -17.92 -7.69 14.61
N LYS A 152 -17.73 -8.41 13.50
CA LYS A 152 -17.60 -9.86 13.49
C LYS A 152 -16.13 -10.22 13.73
N LYS A 153 -15.92 -11.33 14.42
CA LYS A 153 -14.63 -12.03 14.46
C LYS A 153 -14.10 -12.13 13.02
N PHE A 154 -12.83 -11.79 12.83
CA PHE A 154 -12.17 -11.94 11.54
C PHE A 154 -12.32 -13.37 11.02
N SER A 155 -12.57 -13.50 9.72
CA SER A 155 -12.61 -14.82 9.10
C SER A 155 -11.21 -15.44 9.05
N PRO A 156 -11.08 -16.77 8.92
CA PRO A 156 -9.77 -17.42 8.84
C PRO A 156 -8.87 -16.89 7.71
N SER A 157 -9.45 -16.41 6.59
CA SER A 157 -8.65 -15.83 5.51
C SER A 157 -8.10 -14.44 5.84
N GLN A 158 -8.83 -13.65 6.64
CA GLN A 158 -8.36 -12.38 7.17
C GLN A 158 -7.30 -12.59 8.24
N GLU A 159 -7.54 -13.49 9.20
CA GLU A 159 -6.58 -13.85 10.25
C GLU A 159 -5.26 -14.35 9.64
N ARG A 160 -5.32 -15.15 8.57
CA ARG A 160 -4.13 -15.64 7.85
C ARG A 160 -3.26 -14.50 7.33
N VAL A 161 -3.82 -13.56 6.58
CA VAL A 161 -3.01 -12.48 5.97
C VAL A 161 -2.52 -11.48 7.03
N MET A 162 -3.33 -11.16 8.05
CA MET A 162 -2.88 -10.32 9.16
C MET A 162 -1.71 -10.98 9.90
N LYS A 163 -1.77 -12.29 10.15
CA LYS A 163 -0.66 -13.05 10.73
C LYS A 163 0.57 -13.00 9.84
N MET A 164 0.42 -13.16 8.51
CA MET A 164 1.54 -13.09 7.58
C MET A 164 2.27 -11.75 7.67
N GLY A 165 1.53 -10.63 7.70
CA GLY A 165 2.07 -9.31 8.01
C GLY A 165 2.86 -9.33 9.32
N LEU A 166 2.19 -9.57 10.45
CA LEU A 166 2.80 -9.59 11.80
C LEU A 166 4.02 -10.52 11.96
N THR A 167 4.17 -11.54 11.11
CA THR A 167 5.31 -12.46 11.16
C THR A 167 6.40 -12.15 10.14
N ALA A 168 6.16 -11.25 9.18
CA ALA A 168 7.17 -10.81 8.23
C ALA A 168 8.33 -10.14 8.98
N LYS A 169 9.56 -10.38 8.51
CA LYS A 169 10.80 -9.86 9.10
C LYS A 169 11.78 -9.29 8.08
N ASP A 170 11.37 -9.25 6.82
CA ASP A 170 12.12 -8.68 5.71
C ASP A 170 11.15 -7.97 4.75
N GLY A 171 11.72 -7.10 3.91
CA GLY A 171 10.99 -6.42 2.85
C GLY A 171 11.27 -7.03 1.47
N ASN A 172 11.54 -8.34 1.40
CA ASN A 172 11.87 -8.98 0.12
C ASN A 172 10.62 -9.11 -0.76
N PRO A 173 10.76 -9.02 -2.09
CA PRO A 173 9.62 -9.16 -3.00
C PRO A 173 8.80 -10.44 -2.80
N ASP A 174 9.43 -11.60 -2.53
CA ASP A 174 8.71 -12.86 -2.34
C ASP A 174 7.84 -12.85 -1.07
N THR A 175 8.33 -12.27 0.03
CA THR A 175 7.56 -12.07 1.26
C THR A 175 6.36 -11.15 1.00
N ILE A 176 6.58 -10.01 0.34
CA ILE A 176 5.54 -9.02 0.05
C ILE A 176 4.48 -9.61 -0.90
N GLN A 177 4.90 -10.31 -1.96
CA GLN A 177 4.00 -11.01 -2.88
C GLN A 177 3.16 -12.06 -2.15
N ALA A 178 3.75 -12.82 -1.23
CA ALA A 178 2.99 -13.78 -0.44
C ALA A 178 1.87 -13.09 0.39
N ILE A 179 2.16 -11.94 1.00
CA ILE A 179 1.16 -11.14 1.73
C ILE A 179 0.09 -10.61 0.76
N GLY A 180 0.48 -10.06 -0.39
CA GLY A 180 -0.44 -9.51 -1.38
C GLY A 180 -1.35 -10.57 -2.02
N HIS A 181 -0.82 -11.75 -2.35
CA HIS A 181 -1.62 -12.90 -2.79
C HIS A 181 -2.63 -13.32 -1.71
N ALA A 182 -2.21 -13.36 -0.44
CA ALA A 182 -3.11 -13.67 0.66
C ALA A 182 -4.17 -12.58 0.89
N ALA A 183 -3.83 -11.30 0.67
CA ALA A 183 -4.74 -10.16 0.77
C ALA A 183 -5.85 -10.23 -0.29
N MET A 184 -5.51 -10.57 -1.54
CA MET A 184 -6.49 -10.79 -2.61
C MET A 184 -7.44 -11.95 -2.32
N ALA A 185 -6.98 -12.96 -1.57
CA ALA A 185 -7.79 -14.11 -1.16
C ALA A 185 -8.53 -13.91 0.19
N ALA A 186 -8.41 -12.74 0.82
CA ALA A 186 -9.03 -12.45 2.11
C ALA A 186 -10.47 -11.92 1.93
N LYS A 187 -11.34 -12.25 2.88
CA LYS A 187 -12.72 -11.70 2.92
C LYS A 187 -12.74 -10.32 3.58
N SER A 188 -11.86 -9.42 3.12
CA SER A 188 -11.77 -8.04 3.59
C SER A 188 -13.01 -7.22 3.23
N ILE A 189 -13.14 -6.03 3.79
CA ILE A 189 -14.16 -5.06 3.34
C ILE A 189 -13.98 -4.82 1.83
N PRO A 190 -15.01 -5.02 0.99
CA PRO A 190 -14.90 -4.79 -0.46
C PRO A 190 -14.43 -3.38 -0.82
N SER A 191 -13.71 -3.24 -1.94
CA SER A 191 -13.07 -1.98 -2.35
C SER A 191 -14.08 -0.85 -2.58
N ASP A 192 -15.24 -1.14 -3.16
CA ASP A 192 -16.33 -0.20 -3.39
C ASP A 192 -16.89 0.38 -2.07
N LYS A 193 -17.09 -0.49 -1.08
CA LYS A 193 -17.48 -0.07 0.27
C LYS A 193 -16.38 0.76 0.93
N PHE A 194 -15.11 0.39 0.76
CA PHE A 194 -14.01 1.13 1.35
C PHE A 194 -13.82 2.52 0.72
N GLN A 195 -13.95 2.62 -0.61
CA GLN A 195 -13.99 3.89 -1.33
C GLN A 195 -15.15 4.78 -0.85
N ALA A 196 -16.33 4.19 -0.61
CA ALA A 196 -17.46 4.93 -0.03
C ALA A 196 -17.15 5.46 1.38
N ASN A 197 -16.48 4.67 2.23
CA ASN A 197 -16.02 5.13 3.54
C ASN A 197 -15.01 6.27 3.42
N MET A 198 -14.12 6.26 2.42
CA MET A 198 -13.16 7.35 2.19
C MET A 198 -13.83 8.67 1.81
N LYS A 199 -14.98 8.64 1.13
CA LYS A 199 -15.77 9.85 0.82
C LYS A 199 -16.33 10.53 2.06
N VAL A 200 -16.52 9.81 3.16
CA VAL A 200 -16.93 10.43 4.44
C VAL A 200 -15.83 11.42 4.88
N PHE A 201 -14.57 11.01 4.81
CA PHE A 201 -13.43 11.81 5.27
C PHE A 201 -12.96 12.89 4.27
N LEU A 202 -13.04 12.61 2.97
CA LEU A 202 -12.52 13.49 1.92
C LEU A 202 -13.62 14.26 1.16
N GLY A 203 -14.89 13.98 1.46
CA GLY A 203 -16.03 14.56 0.77
C GLY A 203 -16.07 14.17 -0.71
N ASP A 204 -16.40 15.14 -1.55
CA ASP A 204 -16.55 15.01 -3.00
C ASP A 204 -15.27 15.28 -3.79
N MET A 205 -14.10 15.31 -3.14
CA MET A 205 -12.84 15.53 -3.83
C MET A 205 -12.65 14.51 -4.96
N LYS A 206 -12.41 15.02 -6.18
CA LYS A 206 -12.26 14.18 -7.37
C LYS A 206 -10.81 13.89 -7.72
N THR A 207 -9.94 14.89 -7.60
CA THR A 207 -8.54 14.81 -8.02
C THR A 207 -7.60 14.90 -6.85
N ILE A 208 -6.46 14.22 -6.96
CA ILE A 208 -5.35 14.32 -6.01
C ILE A 208 -4.83 15.78 -6.01
N PRO A 209 -4.61 16.42 -4.85
CA PRO A 209 -4.03 17.76 -4.80
C PRO A 209 -2.67 17.82 -5.52
N LYS A 210 -2.38 18.93 -6.21
CA LYS A 210 -1.21 19.08 -7.11
C LYS A 210 0.16 18.79 -6.49
N LYS A 211 0.28 18.80 -5.16
CA LYS A 211 1.54 18.58 -4.44
C LYS A 211 1.58 17.22 -3.72
N MET A 212 0.52 16.43 -3.83
CA MET A 212 0.33 15.18 -3.09
C MET A 212 0.76 13.98 -3.93
N TYR A 213 1.62 13.14 -3.37
CA TYR A 213 2.04 11.86 -3.94
C TYR A 213 1.61 10.75 -2.98
N ILE A 214 0.86 9.77 -3.47
CA ILE A 214 0.27 8.72 -2.64
C ILE A 214 0.95 7.40 -2.96
N THR A 215 1.40 6.68 -1.93
CA THR A 215 2.15 5.43 -2.09
C THR A 215 1.26 4.22 -1.83
N THR A 216 1.47 3.14 -2.56
CA THR A 216 0.77 1.86 -2.37
C THR A 216 1.63 0.72 -2.93
N ILE A 217 1.33 -0.52 -2.60
CA ILE A 217 2.06 -1.69 -3.10
C ILE A 217 1.14 -2.54 -3.97
N ASP A 218 1.63 -2.98 -5.13
CA ASP A 218 0.93 -3.94 -5.97
C ASP A 218 0.88 -5.32 -5.27
N CYS A 219 -0.33 -5.84 -5.04
CA CYS A 219 -0.52 -7.11 -4.34
C CYS A 219 0.07 -8.32 -5.09
N TYR A 220 0.19 -8.24 -6.42
CA TYR A 220 0.63 -9.37 -7.23
C TYR A 220 2.14 -9.34 -7.45
N THR A 221 2.68 -8.16 -7.77
CA THR A 221 4.10 -8.03 -8.14
C THR A 221 5.00 -7.57 -7.01
N ALA A 222 4.44 -7.07 -5.90
CA ALA A 222 5.17 -6.36 -4.85
C ALA A 222 5.90 -5.10 -5.35
N GLU A 223 5.56 -4.59 -6.54
CA GLU A 223 6.08 -3.31 -7.00
C GLU A 223 5.56 -2.18 -6.10
N ARG A 224 6.45 -1.27 -5.71
CA ARG A 224 6.04 0.00 -5.14
C ARG A 224 5.41 0.86 -6.22
N LEU A 225 4.22 1.36 -5.93
CA LEU A 225 3.50 2.30 -6.77
C LEU A 225 3.47 3.68 -6.13
N VAL A 226 3.64 4.72 -6.95
CA VAL A 226 3.50 6.13 -6.56
C VAL A 226 2.47 6.77 -7.47
N ILE A 227 1.32 7.12 -6.88
CA ILE A 227 0.21 7.76 -7.56
C ILE A 227 0.41 9.28 -7.47
N ALA A 228 0.98 9.85 -8.52
CA ALA A 228 1.17 11.28 -8.66
C ALA A 228 -0.15 12.01 -9.05
N PRO A 229 -0.25 13.34 -8.85
CA PRO A 229 -1.46 14.12 -9.12
C PRO A 229 -1.96 14.07 -10.57
N ASP A 230 -1.06 13.83 -11.52
CA ASP A 230 -1.29 13.84 -12.97
C ASP A 230 -1.58 12.46 -13.56
N THR A 231 -1.64 11.41 -12.72
CA THR A 231 -1.89 10.03 -13.17
C THR A 231 -3.31 9.76 -13.67
N GLY A 232 -4.24 10.69 -13.44
CA GLY A 232 -5.67 10.56 -13.76
C GLY A 232 -6.47 9.70 -12.76
N VAL A 233 -5.83 9.22 -11.69
CA VAL A 233 -6.48 8.46 -10.62
C VAL A 233 -7.24 9.41 -9.68
N SER A 234 -8.43 9.02 -9.24
CA SER A 234 -9.17 9.83 -8.27
C SER A 234 -8.50 9.80 -6.90
N VAL A 235 -8.63 10.87 -6.11
CA VAL A 235 -8.05 10.89 -4.75
C VAL A 235 -8.69 9.83 -3.85
N ILE A 236 -9.97 9.50 -4.08
CA ILE A 236 -10.67 8.46 -3.33
C ILE A 236 -10.05 7.09 -3.61
N ASP A 237 -9.78 6.76 -4.88
CA ASP A 237 -9.18 5.48 -5.25
C ASP A 237 -7.73 5.38 -4.77
N ALA A 238 -6.97 6.47 -4.90
CA ALA A 238 -5.58 6.53 -4.47
C ALA A 238 -5.44 6.37 -2.94
N CYS A 239 -6.24 7.11 -2.17
CA CYS A 239 -6.26 6.99 -0.71
C CYS A 239 -6.78 5.62 -0.25
N ALA A 240 -7.83 5.09 -0.89
CA ALA A 240 -8.34 3.76 -0.58
C ALA A 240 -7.27 2.68 -0.84
N ALA A 241 -6.57 2.72 -1.97
CA ALA A 241 -5.45 1.82 -2.26
C ALA A 241 -4.31 1.94 -1.25
N SER A 242 -3.91 3.17 -0.93
CA SER A 242 -2.85 3.43 0.05
C SER A 242 -3.20 2.95 1.46
N ALA A 243 -4.49 2.90 1.81
CA ALA A 243 -5.00 2.46 3.10
C ALA A 243 -5.65 1.04 3.06
N SER A 244 -5.38 0.26 2.01
CA SER A 244 -5.87 -1.12 1.85
C SER A 244 -5.10 -2.09 2.75
N ALA A 245 -5.40 -2.08 4.05
CA ALA A 245 -4.74 -2.90 5.07
C ALA A 245 -5.06 -4.41 4.87
N PRO A 246 -4.06 -5.26 4.63
CA PRO A 246 -4.28 -6.68 4.33
C PRO A 246 -5.15 -7.41 5.36
N GLY A 247 -6.28 -7.96 4.90
CA GLY A 247 -7.24 -8.68 5.74
C GLY A 247 -8.30 -7.82 6.42
N VAL A 248 -8.19 -6.49 6.37
CA VAL A 248 -9.13 -5.56 7.01
C VAL A 248 -9.95 -4.85 5.94
N THR A 249 -9.28 -4.00 5.15
CA THR A 249 -9.86 -3.26 4.02
C THR A 249 -9.32 -3.85 2.73
N GLY A 250 -10.21 -3.99 1.74
CA GLY A 250 -9.93 -4.78 0.56
C GLY A 250 -8.76 -4.22 -0.22
N PRO A 251 -7.97 -5.08 -0.89
CA PRO A 251 -7.13 -4.59 -1.96
C PRO A 251 -7.97 -3.76 -2.94
N THR A 252 -7.48 -2.58 -3.30
CA THR A 252 -8.21 -1.62 -4.12
C THR A 252 -7.60 -1.57 -5.52
N TRP A 253 -8.46 -1.54 -6.53
CA TRP A 253 -8.00 -1.38 -7.91
C TRP A 253 -7.57 0.07 -8.18
N VAL A 254 -6.38 0.23 -8.76
CA VAL A 254 -5.88 1.48 -9.32
C VAL A 254 -5.42 1.18 -10.74
N LYS A 255 -6.16 1.66 -11.73
CA LYS A 255 -6.01 1.22 -13.13
C LYS A 255 -6.08 -0.31 -13.18
N ASP A 256 -5.13 -0.97 -13.84
CA ASP A 256 -5.05 -2.43 -13.96
C ASP A 256 -4.24 -3.10 -12.83
N ARG A 257 -4.00 -2.38 -11.72
CA ARG A 257 -3.26 -2.90 -10.56
C ARG A 257 -4.17 -3.07 -9.35
N VAL A 258 -4.05 -4.20 -8.67
CA VAL A 258 -4.73 -4.46 -7.40
C VAL A 258 -3.76 -4.19 -6.26
N CYS A 259 -4.11 -3.23 -5.41
CA CYS A 259 -3.16 -2.57 -4.53
C CYS A 259 -3.49 -2.81 -3.05
N MET A 260 -2.46 -2.88 -2.21
CA MET A 260 -2.54 -2.91 -0.74
C MET A 260 -1.76 -1.74 -0.11
N ASP A 261 -1.91 -1.60 1.19
CA ASP A 261 -1.31 -0.52 1.97
C ASP A 261 0.19 -0.33 1.67
N GLY A 262 0.60 0.92 1.47
CA GLY A 262 1.97 1.29 1.12
C GLY A 262 3.01 0.93 2.19
N SER A 263 2.58 0.66 3.43
CA SER A 263 3.43 0.18 4.52
C SER A 263 3.78 -1.32 4.40
N ILE A 264 3.17 -2.04 3.46
CA ILE A 264 3.51 -3.44 3.12
C ILE A 264 4.65 -3.48 2.08
N GLY A 265 5.52 -2.48 2.09
CA GLY A 265 6.64 -2.33 1.17
C GLY A 265 7.98 -2.66 1.82
N SER A 266 9.05 -2.54 1.05
CA SER A 266 10.43 -2.58 1.58
C SER A 266 10.78 -1.32 2.37
N THR A 267 10.05 -0.22 2.13
CA THR A 267 10.12 1.06 2.84
C THR A 267 8.73 1.43 3.36
N GLU A 268 8.66 2.06 4.52
CA GLU A 268 7.37 2.42 5.14
C GLU A 268 6.88 3.78 4.64
N THR A 269 7.75 4.78 4.73
CA THR A 269 7.39 6.19 4.52
C THR A 269 7.65 6.66 3.10
N HIS A 270 8.53 5.96 2.38
CA HIS A 270 8.97 6.26 1.02
C HIS A 270 9.65 7.63 0.93
N CYS A 271 10.55 7.92 1.88
CA CYS A 271 11.27 9.20 1.93
C CYS A 271 12.08 9.46 0.66
N ASP A 272 12.56 8.41 -0.01
CA ASP A 272 13.31 8.52 -1.27
C ASP A 272 12.59 9.35 -2.35
N ILE A 273 11.26 9.43 -2.32
CA ILE A 273 10.45 10.26 -3.23
C ILE A 273 10.75 11.76 -3.05
N VAL A 274 11.07 12.20 -1.83
CA VAL A 274 11.39 13.60 -1.53
C VAL A 274 12.90 13.90 -1.51
N ALA A 275 13.74 12.93 -1.85
CA ALA A 275 15.19 13.11 -1.88
C ALA A 275 15.61 14.29 -2.78
N GLY A 276 16.60 15.07 -2.33
CA GLY A 276 17.05 16.29 -2.98
C GLY A 276 16.19 17.54 -2.70
N SER A 277 15.22 17.46 -1.78
CA SER A 277 14.55 18.63 -1.20
C SER A 277 15.49 19.31 -0.19
N ARG A 278 15.43 20.64 -0.07
CA ARG A 278 16.29 21.35 0.90
C ARG A 278 15.95 21.03 2.36
N ARG A 279 14.67 20.79 2.65
CA ARG A 279 14.15 20.49 4.00
C ARG A 279 13.00 19.50 3.89
N ALA A 280 13.00 18.47 4.73
CA ALA A 280 11.91 17.52 4.84
C ALA A 280 11.42 17.42 6.29
N LEU A 281 10.10 17.50 6.48
CA LEU A 281 9.43 17.09 7.73
C LEU A 281 8.91 15.66 7.54
N VAL A 282 9.44 14.72 8.31
CA VAL A 282 9.04 13.31 8.24
C VAL A 282 8.28 12.93 9.51
N VAL A 283 7.08 12.37 9.35
CA VAL A 283 6.24 11.87 10.44
C VAL A 283 5.98 10.39 10.21
N ALA A 284 6.39 9.54 11.14
CA ALA A 284 6.23 8.09 11.06
C ALA A 284 5.72 7.52 12.39
N LEU A 285 4.98 6.41 12.35
CA LEU A 285 4.49 5.76 13.57
C LEU A 285 5.55 4.81 14.10
N ALA A 286 6.10 5.14 15.26
CA ALA A 286 7.15 4.35 15.90
C ALA A 286 6.77 3.97 17.36
N ASP A 287 7.21 2.81 17.81
CA ASP A 287 7.18 2.37 19.23
C ASP A 287 8.37 2.93 20.01
N THR A 288 9.56 2.97 19.39
CA THR A 288 10.80 3.53 19.98
C THR A 288 11.65 4.22 18.91
N ILE A 289 12.60 5.07 19.31
CA ILE A 289 13.55 5.70 18.36
C ILE A 289 14.56 4.66 17.80
N GLN A 290 14.71 3.49 18.44
CA GLN A 290 15.72 2.47 18.12
C GLN A 290 15.12 1.27 17.33
N GLN A 291 14.00 1.51 16.64
CA GLN A 291 13.03 0.51 16.23
C GLN A 291 13.37 -0.41 15.04
N GLU A 292 14.53 -0.25 14.41
CA GLU A 292 14.95 -1.09 13.27
C GLU A 292 14.87 -2.60 13.61
N LYS A 293 15.00 -2.96 14.89
CA LYS A 293 14.96 -4.36 15.36
C LYS A 293 13.56 -4.90 15.67
N GLU A 294 12.58 -4.02 15.91
CA GLU A 294 11.24 -4.42 16.38
C GLU A 294 10.22 -4.50 15.22
N GLY A 295 10.48 -3.77 14.13
CA GLY A 295 9.61 -3.70 12.96
C GLY A 295 8.46 -2.68 13.13
N LEU A 296 7.60 -2.59 12.13
CA LEU A 296 6.45 -1.69 12.14
C LEU A 296 5.40 -2.09 13.19
N ARG A 297 4.83 -1.10 13.88
CA ARG A 297 3.85 -1.34 14.96
C ARG A 297 2.64 -2.16 14.54
N LEU A 298 2.18 -2.02 13.29
CA LEU A 298 0.95 -2.66 12.81
C LEU A 298 1.18 -3.96 12.01
N ASN A 299 2.40 -4.20 11.52
CA ASN A 299 2.65 -5.33 10.62
C ASN A 299 4.08 -5.91 10.70
N HIS A 300 4.93 -5.52 11.64
CA HIS A 300 6.28 -6.06 11.90
C HIS A 300 7.26 -6.18 10.72
N LEU A 301 6.91 -5.69 9.53
CA LEU A 301 7.87 -5.49 8.45
C LEU A 301 9.01 -4.59 8.95
N PRO A 302 10.21 -4.66 8.35
CA PRO A 302 11.33 -3.83 8.77
C PRO A 302 10.93 -2.35 8.84
N ASN A 303 11.08 -1.74 10.02
CA ASN A 303 10.98 -0.30 10.13
C ASN A 303 12.28 0.30 9.62
N THR A 304 12.22 0.94 8.46
CA THR A 304 13.39 1.49 7.77
C THR A 304 13.54 2.99 7.97
N ILE A 305 12.74 3.62 8.85
CA ILE A 305 12.64 5.09 8.94
C ILE A 305 13.98 5.80 9.15
N LEU A 306 14.89 5.25 9.95
CA LEU A 306 16.20 5.86 10.19
C LEU A 306 17.06 5.84 8.92
N GLN A 307 17.06 4.73 8.18
CA GLN A 307 17.74 4.62 6.91
C GLN A 307 17.06 5.49 5.85
N GLU A 308 15.73 5.51 5.80
CA GLU A 308 14.94 6.35 4.90
C GLU A 308 15.23 7.84 5.09
N VAL A 309 15.36 8.31 6.34
CA VAL A 309 15.73 9.69 6.66
C VAL A 309 17.20 9.95 6.31
N LYS A 310 18.11 9.01 6.60
CA LYS A 310 19.52 9.14 6.25
C LYS A 310 19.75 9.23 4.74
N ASP A 311 18.95 8.54 3.94
CA ASP A 311 19.00 8.59 2.48
C ASP A 311 18.54 9.95 1.90
N LEU A 312 18.01 10.86 2.73
CA LEU A 312 17.70 12.24 2.35
C LEU A 312 18.89 13.20 2.48
N GLU A 313 19.92 12.85 3.26
CA GLU A 313 21.11 13.68 3.53
C GLU A 313 22.11 13.66 2.36
#